data_AF-A0A7W1E4F1-F1
#
_entry.id   AF-A0A7W1E4F1-F1
#
_cell.length_a   1.000
_cell.length_b   1.000
_cell.length_c   1.000
_cell.angle_alpha   90.00
_cell.angle_beta   90.00
_cell.angle_gamma   90.00
#
_symmetry.space_group_name_H-M   'P 1'
#
loop_
_entity.id
_entity.type
_entity.pdbx_description
1 polymer ?
#
loop_
_entity_poly.entity_id
_entity_poly.type
_entity_poly.pdbx_seq_one_letter_code
_entity_poly.pdbx_strand_id
1 'polypeptide(L)'
;VQAIRAVTVERGVDPRQLALVAFGGAGPLHACAVADALGMKAVIVPPRAGVLSAAGILDAPYQTDAVRTWPTPADTEGVDAALAALAEATGGTDVVTAVDCRYAGQSHELTVPTVADFGEEHRRRNGYARPDAPIEVVALRATGRTPSPVDALPPAGSRSAAVGPAVLSEPDCTVWVAPGWRADVDGSGSWILRRSKS
;
A
#
# COMPACT_ATOMS: atom_id res chain seq x y z
N VAL A 1 11.12 17.67 3.51
CA VAL A 1 9.89 18.33 2.99
C VAL A 1 9.81 18.27 1.46
N GLN A 2 10.84 18.69 0.71
CA GLN A 2 10.83 18.71 -0.77
C GLN A 2 10.48 17.35 -1.41
N ALA A 3 11.06 16.25 -0.90
CA ALA A 3 10.75 14.90 -1.41
C ALA A 3 9.27 14.50 -1.25
N ILE A 4 8.66 14.81 -0.09
CA ILE A 4 7.24 14.49 0.15
C ILE A 4 6.34 15.29 -0.78
N ARG A 5 6.64 16.58 -0.96
CA ARG A 5 5.89 17.47 -1.87
C ARG A 5 6.03 17.05 -3.33
N ALA A 6 7.24 16.67 -3.76
CA ALA A 6 7.48 16.19 -5.13
C ALA A 6 6.63 14.95 -5.44
N VAL A 7 6.70 13.91 -4.59
CA VAL A 7 5.98 12.65 -4.82
C VAL A 7 4.45 12.82 -4.76
N THR A 8 3.94 13.72 -3.91
CA THR A 8 2.48 13.97 -3.85
C THR A 8 1.97 14.79 -5.03
N VAL A 9 2.70 15.83 -5.42
CA VAL A 9 2.33 16.68 -6.57
C VAL A 9 2.50 15.95 -7.91
N GLU A 10 3.53 15.12 -8.07
CA GLU A 10 3.70 14.26 -9.25
C GLU A 10 2.53 13.28 -9.43
N ARG A 11 1.88 12.90 -8.33
CA ARG A 11 0.66 12.07 -8.33
C ARG A 11 -0.63 12.89 -8.42
N GLY A 12 -0.54 14.22 -8.56
CA GLY A 12 -1.69 15.13 -8.64
C GLY A 12 -2.45 15.32 -7.31
N VAL A 13 -1.85 14.95 -6.17
CA VAL A 13 -2.51 14.97 -4.86
C VAL A 13 -2.05 16.17 -4.04
N ASP A 14 -3.00 16.93 -3.52
CA ASP A 14 -2.70 18.05 -2.61
C ASP A 14 -2.37 17.52 -1.19
N PRO A 15 -1.12 17.70 -0.70
CA PRO A 15 -0.74 17.22 0.62
C PRO A 15 -1.57 17.80 1.77
N ARG A 16 -2.17 18.98 1.60
CA ARG A 16 -3.02 19.62 2.63
C ARG A 16 -4.31 18.85 2.92
N GLN A 17 -4.71 17.96 2.01
CA GLN A 17 -5.88 17.09 2.13
C GLN A 17 -5.53 15.74 2.79
N LEU A 18 -4.25 15.51 3.12
CA LEU A 18 -3.77 14.26 3.70
C LEU A 18 -3.36 14.44 5.17
N ALA A 19 -3.22 13.31 5.86
CA ALA A 19 -2.54 13.21 7.14
C ALA A 19 -1.12 12.65 6.94
N LEU A 20 -0.16 13.13 7.74
CA LEU A 20 1.19 12.60 7.75
C LEU A 20 1.27 11.40 8.69
N VAL A 21 1.61 10.21 8.18
CA VAL A 21 1.96 9.08 9.04
C VAL A 21 3.44 9.18 9.40
N ALA A 22 3.75 9.37 10.68
CA ALA A 22 5.10 9.54 11.20
C ALA A 22 5.55 8.28 11.93
N PHE A 23 6.56 7.60 11.38
CA PHE A 23 7.17 6.40 11.93
C PHE A 23 8.70 6.45 11.77
N GLY A 24 9.40 5.45 12.31
CA GLY A 24 10.83 5.45 12.59
C GLY A 24 11.15 6.15 13.92
N GLY A 25 12.27 5.81 14.54
CA GLY A 25 12.61 6.28 15.90
C GLY A 25 12.61 7.80 16.08
N ALA A 26 12.96 8.55 15.03
CA ALA A 26 12.98 10.02 15.03
C ALA A 26 11.85 10.67 14.20
N GLY A 27 11.01 9.89 13.53
CA GLY A 27 9.94 10.44 12.69
C GLY A 27 8.97 11.34 13.47
N PRO A 28 8.38 10.84 14.59
CA PRO A 28 7.45 11.61 15.40
C PRO A 28 8.05 12.87 16.05
N LEU A 29 9.38 12.95 16.20
CA LEU A 29 10.07 14.13 16.74
C LEU A 29 9.96 15.34 15.79
N HIS A 30 9.97 15.11 14.48
CA HIS A 30 9.97 16.16 13.47
C HIS A 30 8.61 16.36 12.80
N ALA A 31 7.62 15.54 13.14
CA ALA A 31 6.39 15.41 12.39
C ALA A 31 5.53 16.68 12.37
N CYS A 32 5.37 17.39 13.50
CA CYS A 32 4.65 18.66 13.53
C CYS A 32 5.26 19.69 12.58
N ALA A 33 6.60 19.83 12.59
CA ALA A 33 7.30 20.79 11.74
C ALA A 33 7.17 20.43 10.24
N VAL A 34 7.23 19.14 9.90
CA VAL A 34 7.02 18.66 8.53
C VAL A 34 5.58 18.91 8.09
N ALA A 35 4.60 18.59 8.93
CA ALA A 35 3.19 18.81 8.65
C ALA A 35 2.88 20.31 8.45
N ASP A 36 3.43 21.18 9.31
CA ASP A 36 3.30 22.63 9.17
C ASP A 36 3.89 23.14 7.85
N ALA A 37 5.08 22.68 7.48
CA ALA A 37 5.73 23.05 6.22
C ALA A 37 4.96 22.59 4.97
N LEU A 38 4.12 21.55 5.10
CA LEU A 38 3.27 21.02 4.03
C LEU A 38 1.82 21.51 4.10
N GLY A 39 1.47 22.30 5.12
CA GLY A 39 0.09 22.74 5.37
C GLY A 39 -0.87 21.60 5.74
N MET A 40 -0.35 20.48 6.24
CA MET A 40 -1.14 19.34 6.70
C MET A 40 -1.78 19.63 8.06
N LYS A 41 -3.00 19.11 8.28
CA LYS A 41 -3.78 19.39 9.49
C LYS A 41 -3.67 18.32 10.57
N ALA A 42 -3.09 17.17 10.23
CA ALA A 42 -3.01 16.02 11.11
C ALA A 42 -1.71 15.24 10.90
N VAL A 43 -1.18 14.71 11.99
CA VAL A 43 -0.12 13.69 12.02
C VAL A 43 -0.68 12.47 12.75
N ILE A 44 -0.43 11.29 12.21
CA ILE A 44 -0.71 10.00 12.85
C ILE A 44 0.64 9.40 13.24
N VAL A 45 0.80 9.09 14.53
CA VAL A 45 1.94 8.30 15.02
C VAL A 45 1.39 6.94 15.43
N PRO A 46 1.61 5.89 14.63
CA PRO A 46 1.10 4.55 14.94
C PRO A 46 1.68 4.00 16.25
N PRO A 47 1.03 3.00 16.89
CA PRO A 47 1.69 2.17 17.87
C PRO A 47 2.99 1.62 17.33
N ARG A 48 4.02 1.59 18.18
CA ARG A 48 5.35 1.11 17.80
C ARG A 48 5.95 1.87 16.60
N ALA A 49 5.73 3.17 16.52
CA ALA A 49 6.21 3.98 15.41
C ALA A 49 7.72 3.81 15.20
N GLY A 50 8.51 3.64 16.26
CA GLY A 50 9.96 3.42 16.18
C GLY A 50 10.37 2.15 15.44
N VAL A 51 9.58 1.08 15.58
CA VAL A 51 9.86 -0.25 15.01
C VAL A 51 8.81 -0.71 14.00
N LEU A 52 8.03 0.21 13.44
CA LEU A 52 6.87 -0.10 12.60
C LEU A 52 7.21 -0.99 11.40
N SER A 53 8.39 -0.84 10.80
CA SER A 53 8.82 -1.70 9.68
C SER A 53 9.01 -3.16 10.09
N ALA A 54 9.60 -3.41 11.27
CA ALA A 54 9.78 -4.77 11.79
C ALA A 54 8.43 -5.38 12.17
N ALA A 55 7.56 -4.59 12.80
CA ALA A 55 6.18 -4.99 13.08
C ALA A 55 5.41 -5.35 11.80
N GLY A 56 5.56 -4.55 10.74
CA GLY A 56 4.91 -4.81 9.45
C GLY A 56 5.38 -6.10 8.78
N ILE A 57 6.67 -6.45 8.89
CA ILE A 57 7.19 -7.73 8.38
C ILE A 57 6.61 -8.92 9.17
N LEU A 58 6.48 -8.79 10.48
CA LEU A 58 5.91 -9.84 11.33
C LEU A 58 4.42 -10.07 11.06
N ASP A 59 3.67 -9.01 10.78
CA ASP A 59 2.22 -9.05 10.53
C ASP A 59 1.87 -9.36 9.07
N ALA A 60 2.81 -9.18 8.14
CA ALA A 60 2.55 -9.40 6.72
C ALA A 60 2.21 -10.88 6.43
N PRO A 61 1.22 -11.15 5.58
CA PRO A 61 0.99 -12.51 5.10
C PRO A 61 2.22 -12.99 4.31
N TYR A 62 2.49 -14.29 4.38
CA TYR A 62 3.45 -14.89 3.46
C TYR A 62 2.85 -14.87 2.05
N GLN A 63 3.59 -14.30 1.10
CA GLN A 63 3.18 -14.20 -0.30
C GLN A 63 4.17 -14.93 -1.19
N THR A 64 3.64 -15.78 -2.08
CA THR A 64 4.39 -16.44 -3.15
C THR A 64 3.84 -15.99 -4.49
N ASP A 65 4.67 -15.34 -5.29
CA ASP A 65 4.33 -14.92 -6.65
C ASP A 65 4.95 -15.90 -7.67
N ALA A 66 4.09 -16.52 -8.47
CA ALA A 66 4.47 -17.42 -9.55
C ALA A 66 4.10 -16.78 -10.90
N VAL A 67 5.04 -16.74 -11.83
CA VAL A 67 4.84 -16.21 -13.18
C VAL A 67 5.36 -17.21 -14.19
N ARG A 68 4.58 -17.48 -15.24
CA ARG A 68 4.98 -18.35 -16.35
C ARG A 68 4.68 -17.66 -17.68
N THR A 69 5.70 -17.52 -18.52
CA THR A 69 5.53 -17.07 -19.91
C THR A 69 4.64 -18.04 -20.67
N TRP A 70 3.71 -17.48 -21.46
CA TRP A 70 2.83 -18.27 -22.31
C TRP A 70 3.50 -18.51 -23.67
N PRO A 71 3.65 -19.78 -24.12
CA PRO A 71 4.51 -20.11 -25.26
C PRO A 71 3.89 -19.71 -26.61
N THR A 72 2.57 -19.62 -26.68
CA THR A 72 1.81 -19.39 -27.91
C THR A 72 0.86 -18.21 -27.73
N PRO A 73 1.31 -16.95 -27.88
CA PRO A 73 0.54 -15.80 -27.42
C PRO A 73 -0.86 -15.66 -28.02
N ALA A 74 -1.03 -15.99 -29.31
CA ALA A 74 -2.32 -15.92 -29.98
C ALA A 74 -3.26 -17.11 -29.65
N ASP A 75 -2.75 -18.16 -29.03
CA ASP A 75 -3.51 -19.36 -28.70
C ASP A 75 -3.85 -19.36 -27.21
N THR A 76 -5.12 -19.17 -26.89
CA THR A 76 -5.60 -19.13 -25.51
C THR A 76 -6.05 -20.50 -25.00
N GLU A 77 -5.93 -21.56 -25.81
CA GLU A 77 -6.33 -22.90 -25.42
C GLU A 77 -5.48 -23.39 -24.23
N GLY A 78 -6.14 -23.85 -23.18
CA GLY A 78 -5.47 -24.35 -21.98
C GLY A 78 -4.90 -23.29 -21.04
N VAL A 79 -5.08 -22.00 -21.31
CA VAL A 79 -4.67 -20.90 -20.40
C VAL A 79 -5.24 -21.10 -19.00
N ASP A 80 -6.53 -21.41 -18.88
CA ASP A 80 -7.20 -21.57 -17.58
C ASP A 80 -6.64 -22.77 -16.80
N ALA A 81 -6.44 -23.91 -17.47
CA ALA A 81 -5.86 -25.10 -16.84
C ALA A 81 -4.42 -24.85 -16.40
N ALA A 82 -3.66 -24.14 -17.22
CA ALA A 82 -2.30 -23.76 -16.92
C ALA A 82 -2.27 -22.78 -15.74
N LEU A 83 -3.17 -21.80 -15.70
CA LEU A 83 -3.30 -20.82 -14.62
C LEU A 83 -3.68 -21.51 -13.29
N ALA A 84 -4.58 -22.49 -13.32
CA ALA A 84 -4.92 -23.32 -12.16
C ALA A 84 -3.70 -24.09 -11.62
N ALA A 85 -2.92 -24.73 -12.49
CA ALA A 85 -1.69 -25.41 -12.06
C ALA A 85 -0.65 -24.44 -11.47
N LEU A 86 -0.58 -23.20 -11.99
CA LEU A 86 0.30 -22.16 -11.46
C LEU A 86 -0.18 -21.68 -10.08
N ALA A 87 -1.50 -21.57 -9.89
CA ALA A 87 -2.14 -21.24 -8.62
C ALA A 87 -1.80 -22.27 -7.53
N GLU A 88 -1.92 -23.56 -7.83
CA GLU A 88 -1.56 -24.64 -6.91
C GLU A 88 -0.08 -24.59 -6.49
N ALA A 89 0.81 -24.24 -7.43
CA ALA A 89 2.25 -24.13 -7.17
C ALA A 89 2.61 -23.02 -6.17
N THR A 90 1.72 -22.06 -5.91
CA THR A 90 1.98 -21.00 -4.91
C THR A 90 1.93 -21.51 -3.47
N GLY A 91 1.20 -22.60 -3.21
CA GLY A 91 0.98 -23.15 -1.88
C GLY A 91 0.22 -22.23 -0.91
N GLY A 92 -0.39 -21.14 -1.41
CA GLY A 92 -1.15 -20.19 -0.60
C GLY A 92 -2.56 -20.67 -0.28
N THR A 93 -3.13 -20.17 0.82
CA THR A 93 -4.54 -20.43 1.20
C THR A 93 -5.53 -19.47 0.54
N ASP A 94 -5.07 -18.27 0.19
CA ASP A 94 -5.80 -17.27 -0.60
C ASP A 94 -5.01 -17.03 -1.89
N VAL A 95 -5.58 -17.42 -3.04
CA VAL A 95 -4.86 -17.38 -4.32
C VAL A 95 -5.62 -16.51 -5.31
N VAL A 96 -4.91 -15.54 -5.87
CA VAL A 96 -5.39 -14.68 -6.95
C VAL A 96 -4.60 -14.98 -8.20
N THR A 97 -5.29 -15.16 -9.31
CA THR A 97 -4.68 -15.39 -10.62
C THR A 97 -4.92 -14.21 -11.56
N ALA A 98 -4.02 -14.04 -12.53
CA ALA A 98 -4.13 -13.04 -13.57
C ALA A 98 -3.39 -13.47 -14.83
N VAL A 99 -3.69 -12.81 -15.94
CA VAL A 99 -3.04 -12.98 -17.24
C VAL A 99 -2.54 -11.63 -17.73
N ASP A 100 -1.34 -11.63 -18.31
CA ASP A 100 -0.82 -10.47 -19.02
C ASP A 100 -1.24 -10.57 -20.48
N CYS A 101 -2.06 -9.62 -20.91
CA CYS A 101 -2.60 -9.57 -22.26
C CYS A 101 -2.20 -8.28 -22.97
N ARG A 102 -2.14 -8.35 -24.30
CA ARG A 102 -1.97 -7.18 -25.18
C ARG A 102 -2.72 -7.41 -26.49
N TYR A 103 -2.98 -6.37 -27.26
CA TYR A 103 -3.35 -6.58 -28.67
C TYR A 103 -2.13 -6.96 -29.49
N ALA A 104 -2.30 -7.80 -30.51
CA ALA A 104 -1.23 -8.16 -31.43
C ALA A 104 -0.51 -6.90 -31.98
N GLY A 105 0.82 -6.91 -31.91
CA GLY A 105 1.67 -5.79 -32.31
C GLY A 105 1.81 -4.64 -31.29
N GLN A 106 1.16 -4.70 -30.12
CA GLN A 106 1.45 -3.79 -29.02
C GLN A 106 2.73 -4.19 -28.27
N SER A 107 3.42 -3.20 -27.70
CA SER A 107 4.66 -3.42 -26.94
C SER A 107 4.49 -3.50 -25.43
N HIS A 108 3.28 -3.23 -24.91
CA HIS A 108 3.00 -3.19 -23.47
C HIS A 108 1.83 -4.09 -23.14
N GLU A 109 1.97 -4.89 -22.10
CA GLU A 109 0.89 -5.71 -21.57
C GLU A 109 0.04 -4.98 -20.52
N LEU A 110 -1.18 -5.46 -20.35
CA LEU A 110 -2.05 -5.19 -19.21
C LEU A 110 -2.30 -6.50 -18.46
N THR A 111 -2.10 -6.47 -17.15
CA THR A 111 -2.47 -7.57 -16.26
C THR A 111 -3.97 -7.50 -15.97
N VAL A 112 -4.70 -8.57 -16.27
CA VAL A 112 -6.16 -8.68 -16.10
C VAL A 112 -6.54 -10.02 -15.47
N PRO A 113 -7.71 -10.13 -14.80
CA PRO A 113 -8.12 -11.38 -14.16
C PRO A 113 -8.24 -12.55 -15.15
N THR A 114 -8.88 -12.30 -16.30
CA THR A 114 -9.02 -13.26 -17.39
C THR A 114 -8.78 -12.59 -18.74
N VAL A 115 -8.56 -13.38 -19.80
CA VAL A 115 -8.41 -12.88 -21.17
C VAL A 115 -9.65 -12.07 -21.62
N ALA A 116 -10.84 -12.47 -21.17
CA ALA A 116 -12.10 -11.79 -21.51
C ALA A 116 -12.19 -10.37 -20.93
N ASP A 117 -11.53 -10.11 -19.79
CA ASP A 117 -11.54 -8.80 -19.14
C ASP A 117 -10.64 -7.77 -19.84
N PHE A 118 -9.72 -8.23 -20.71
CA PHE A 118 -8.71 -7.38 -21.34
C PHE A 118 -9.29 -6.18 -22.08
N GLY A 119 -10.36 -6.38 -22.87
CA GLY A 119 -10.94 -5.31 -23.68
C GLY A 119 -11.52 -4.17 -22.83
N GLU A 120 -12.16 -4.50 -21.71
CA GLU A 120 -12.71 -3.51 -20.78
C GLU A 120 -11.61 -2.78 -20.02
N GLU A 121 -10.62 -3.52 -19.49
CA GLU A 121 -9.50 -2.91 -18.77
C GLU A 121 -8.66 -2.01 -19.69
N HIS A 122 -8.43 -2.43 -20.94
CA HIS A 122 -7.73 -1.62 -21.93
C HIS A 122 -8.51 -0.31 -22.21
N ARG A 123 -9.85 -0.36 -22.28
CA ARG A 123 -10.68 0.85 -22.41
C ARG A 123 -10.56 1.75 -21.19
N ARG A 124 -10.64 1.19 -19.99
CA ARG A 124 -10.56 1.92 -18.74
C ARG A 124 -9.22 2.65 -18.59
N ARG A 125 -8.12 1.98 -18.90
CA ARG A 125 -6.75 2.51 -18.70
C ARG A 125 -6.27 3.39 -19.85
N ASN A 126 -6.63 3.06 -21.10
CA ASN A 126 -6.08 3.71 -22.30
C ASN A 126 -7.12 4.56 -23.06
N GLY A 127 -8.39 4.54 -22.65
CA GLY A 127 -9.48 5.31 -23.26
C GLY A 127 -10.13 4.67 -24.50
N TYR A 128 -9.67 3.50 -24.94
CA TYR A 128 -10.22 2.80 -26.11
C TYR A 128 -10.06 1.28 -26.00
N ALA A 129 -10.82 0.50 -26.78
CA ALA A 129 -10.62 -0.93 -26.99
C ALA A 129 -10.59 -1.23 -28.49
N ARG A 130 -9.99 -2.36 -28.88
CA ARG A 130 -9.95 -2.83 -30.27
C ARG A 130 -10.64 -4.20 -30.36
N PRO A 131 -11.98 -4.25 -30.47
CA PRO A 131 -12.72 -5.51 -30.43
C PRO A 131 -12.32 -6.48 -31.56
N ASP A 132 -11.89 -5.96 -32.71
CA ASP A 132 -11.49 -6.77 -33.87
C ASP A 132 -10.00 -7.14 -33.87
N ALA A 133 -9.21 -6.63 -32.92
CA ALA A 133 -7.78 -6.93 -32.86
C ALA A 133 -7.54 -8.22 -32.06
N PRO A 134 -6.73 -9.16 -32.55
CA PRO A 134 -6.36 -10.36 -31.81
C PRO A 134 -5.71 -10.00 -30.48
N ILE A 135 -6.09 -10.71 -29.42
CA ILE A 135 -5.48 -10.61 -28.10
C ILE A 135 -4.36 -11.65 -28.02
N GLU A 136 -3.21 -11.23 -27.52
CA GLU A 136 -2.06 -12.07 -27.22
C GLU A 136 -1.92 -12.23 -25.69
N VAL A 137 -1.82 -13.46 -25.20
CA VAL A 137 -1.43 -13.78 -23.83
C VAL A 137 0.08 -13.90 -23.75
N VAL A 138 0.72 -13.09 -22.91
CA VAL A 138 2.17 -13.05 -22.78
C VAL A 138 2.64 -13.86 -21.58
N ALA A 139 1.94 -13.76 -20.46
CA ALA A 139 2.29 -14.47 -19.24
C ALA A 139 1.05 -14.78 -18.38
N LEU A 140 1.19 -15.82 -17.57
CA LEU A 140 0.25 -16.23 -16.55
C LEU A 140 0.85 -15.88 -15.19
N ARG A 141 0.01 -15.43 -14.26
CA ARG A 141 0.40 -15.00 -12.91
C ARG A 141 -0.48 -15.66 -11.87
N ALA A 142 0.13 -16.08 -10.77
CA ALA A 142 -0.59 -16.46 -9.57
C ALA A 142 0.12 -15.88 -8.34
N THR A 143 -0.65 -15.29 -7.44
CA THR A 143 -0.20 -14.78 -6.16
C THR A 143 -0.93 -15.54 -5.08
N GLY A 144 -0.20 -16.41 -4.37
CA GLY A 144 -0.71 -17.13 -3.21
C GLY A 144 -0.34 -16.41 -1.92
N ARG A 145 -1.29 -16.32 -0.99
CA ARG A 145 -1.12 -15.72 0.33
C ARG A 145 -1.53 -16.69 1.42
N THR A 146 -0.74 -16.68 2.48
CA THR A 146 -1.05 -17.39 3.73
C THR A 146 -0.98 -16.38 4.88
N PRO A 147 -1.98 -16.35 5.78
CA PRO A 147 -1.96 -15.44 6.93
C PRO A 147 -0.66 -15.53 7.71
N SER A 148 -0.24 -14.41 8.29
CA SER A 148 0.89 -14.43 9.22
C SER A 148 0.56 -15.39 10.38
N PRO A 149 1.53 -16.18 10.87
CA PRO A 149 1.35 -16.98 12.08
C PRO A 149 1.31 -16.12 13.35
N VAL A 150 1.51 -14.80 13.23
CA VAL A 150 1.38 -13.85 14.33
C VAL A 150 -0.08 -13.41 14.43
N ASP A 151 -0.80 -13.93 15.43
CA ASP A 151 -2.23 -13.63 15.62
C ASP A 151 -2.50 -12.15 15.94
N ALA A 152 -1.64 -11.53 16.75
CA ALA A 152 -1.71 -10.11 17.08
C ALA A 152 -0.38 -9.61 17.65
N LEU A 153 -0.02 -8.39 17.29
CA LEU A 153 1.02 -7.67 18.00
C LEU A 153 0.50 -7.19 19.36
N PRO A 154 1.34 -7.12 20.42
CA PRO A 154 0.92 -6.67 21.74
C PRO A 154 0.19 -5.32 21.71
N PRO A 155 -0.79 -5.05 22.58
CA PRO A 155 -1.47 -3.77 22.58
C PRO A 155 -0.50 -2.61 22.88
N ALA A 156 -0.82 -1.41 22.39
CA ALA A 156 -0.14 -0.21 22.84
C ALA A 156 -0.36 -0.02 24.34
N GLY A 157 0.64 0.54 25.04
CA GLY A 157 0.48 0.94 26.44
C GLY A 157 -0.62 1.98 26.61
N SER A 158 -1.05 2.19 27.86
CA SER A 158 -2.00 3.26 28.18
C SER A 158 -1.38 4.62 27.85
N ARG A 159 -2.12 5.44 27.09
CA ARG A 159 -1.72 6.75 26.61
C ARG A 159 -2.77 7.78 27.04
N SER A 160 -2.34 9.00 27.34
CA SER A 160 -3.22 10.10 27.74
C SER A 160 -3.01 11.32 26.84
N ALA A 161 -4.10 12.00 26.48
CA ALA A 161 -4.03 13.17 25.63
C ALA A 161 -3.09 14.26 26.20
N ALA A 162 -2.43 14.99 25.32
CA ALA A 162 -1.48 16.04 25.69
C ALA A 162 -1.62 17.26 24.78
N VAL A 163 -1.41 18.46 25.33
CA VAL A 163 -1.37 19.72 24.58
C VAL A 163 0.07 20.21 24.56
N GLY A 164 0.52 20.65 23.39
CA GLY A 164 1.88 21.14 23.20
C GLY A 164 2.12 22.50 23.87
N PRO A 165 3.37 22.82 24.25
CA PRO A 165 4.57 22.01 24.04
C PRO A 165 4.67 20.82 25.02
N ALA A 166 4.84 19.60 24.49
CA ALA A 166 4.99 18.40 25.29
C ALA A 166 5.86 17.34 24.59
N VAL A 167 6.61 16.57 25.38
CA VAL A 167 7.36 15.39 24.92
C VAL A 167 6.66 14.15 25.47
N LEU A 168 6.28 13.24 24.58
CA LEU A 168 5.73 11.93 24.95
C LEU A 168 6.78 10.87 24.66
N SER A 169 7.32 10.28 25.73
CA SER A 169 8.33 9.24 25.65
C SER A 169 7.65 7.89 25.48
N GLU A 170 7.82 7.28 24.32
CA GLU A 170 7.43 5.89 24.05
C GLU A 170 8.65 4.98 24.22
N PRO A 171 8.46 3.67 24.46
CA PRO A 171 9.59 2.74 24.58
C PRO A 171 10.51 2.68 23.35
N ASP A 172 9.99 3.02 22.16
CA ASP A 172 10.68 2.83 20.88
C ASP A 172 10.85 4.14 20.08
N CYS A 173 10.24 5.24 20.50
CA CYS A 173 10.35 6.53 19.83
C CYS A 173 10.05 7.70 20.78
N THR A 174 10.29 8.92 20.31
CA THR A 174 9.93 10.15 21.02
C THR A 174 8.98 10.97 20.17
N VAL A 175 7.80 11.29 20.73
CA VAL A 175 6.81 12.13 20.05
C VAL A 175 6.91 13.56 20.58
N TRP A 176 7.09 14.51 19.68
CA TRP A 176 7.06 15.94 20.01
C TRP A 176 5.71 16.54 19.63
N VAL A 177 4.99 17.06 20.63
CA VAL A 177 3.77 17.83 20.43
C VAL A 177 4.15 19.30 20.46
N ALA A 178 4.29 19.92 19.28
CA ALA A 178 4.69 21.31 19.15
C ALA A 178 3.65 22.30 19.74
N PRO A 179 4.04 23.54 20.09
CA PRO A 179 3.09 24.59 20.45
C PRO A 179 1.96 24.73 19.42
N GLY A 180 0.72 24.85 19.88
CA GLY A 180 -0.46 24.92 19.01
C GLY A 180 -0.92 23.57 18.46
N TRP A 181 -0.28 22.46 18.85
CA TRP A 181 -0.74 21.10 18.57
C TRP A 181 -1.32 20.43 19.82
N ARG A 182 -2.21 19.47 19.60
CA ARG A 182 -2.75 18.56 20.60
C ARG A 182 -2.61 17.13 20.10
N ALA A 183 -2.18 16.23 20.96
CA ALA A 183 -2.15 14.80 20.73
C ALA A 183 -3.33 14.14 21.46
N ASP A 184 -4.15 13.40 20.73
CA ASP A 184 -5.19 12.51 21.26
C ASP A 184 -4.85 11.06 20.91
N VAL A 185 -5.47 10.11 21.60
CA VAL A 185 -5.29 8.68 21.34
C VAL A 185 -6.56 8.15 20.71
N ASP A 186 -6.45 7.43 19.58
CA ASP A 186 -7.59 6.79 18.96
C ASP A 186 -7.80 5.34 19.45
N GLY A 187 -8.84 4.68 18.95
CA GLY A 187 -9.17 3.29 19.32
C GLY A 187 -8.13 2.25 18.87
N SER A 188 -7.22 2.59 17.96
CA SER A 188 -6.09 1.73 17.56
C SER A 188 -4.87 1.89 18.48
N GLY A 189 -4.95 2.84 19.42
CA GLY A 189 -3.83 3.30 20.23
C GLY A 189 -2.97 4.34 19.53
N SER A 190 -3.17 4.68 18.26
CA SER A 190 -2.35 5.69 17.55
C SER A 190 -2.46 7.06 18.22
N TRP A 191 -1.37 7.82 18.23
CA TRP A 191 -1.46 9.25 18.52
C TRP A 191 -1.95 10.00 17.29
N ILE A 192 -2.97 10.81 17.49
CA ILE A 192 -3.52 11.72 16.49
C ILE A 192 -3.17 13.14 16.92
N LEU A 193 -2.15 13.71 16.28
CA LEU A 193 -1.74 15.09 16.52
C LEU A 193 -2.50 15.99 15.57
N ARG A 194 -3.18 17.01 16.11
CA ARG A 194 -3.93 18.01 15.33
C ARG A 194 -3.55 19.40 15.79
N ARG A 195 -3.64 20.37 14.89
CA ARG A 195 -3.60 21.78 15.30
C ARG A 195 -4.82 22.08 16.17
N SER A 196 -4.57 22.63 17.35
CA SER A 196 -5.60 23.28 18.15
C SER A 196 -6.15 24.44 17.33
N LYS A 197 -7.48 24.57 17.26
CA LYS A 197 -8.09 25.77 16.65
C LYS A 197 -7.59 26.98 17.44
N SER A 198 -7.00 27.93 16.72
CA SER A 198 -6.72 29.25 17.28
C SER A 198 -8.00 30.06 17.44
#